data_AF-A0A565BT99-F1
#
_entry.id   AF-A0A565BT99-F1
#
_cell.length_a   1.000
_cell.length_b   1.000
_cell.length_c   1.000
_cell.angle_alpha   90.00
_cell.angle_beta   90.00
_cell.angle_gamma   90.00
#
_symmetry.space_group_name_H-M   'P 1'
#
loop_
_entity.id
_entity.type
_entity.pdbx_description
1 polymer ?
#
loop_
_entity_poly.entity_id
_entity_poly.type
_entity_poly.pdbx_seq_one_letter_code
_entity_poly.pdbx_strand_id
1 'polypeptide(L)'
;MNLNEQETFLISNKLRRARSVVHEECVVGLEDDAKILLAKLLDDREEKRFMISIFGMGGLGKTAIARKLYNSEDVKRRFDCRAWTYVSQEYNTRDMLMRIINLWEWLLRKIWKRSSYLRRKR
;
A
#
# COMPACT_ATOMS: atom_id res chain seq x y z
N MET A 1 15.87 -24.79 13.24
CA MET A 1 14.77 -23.80 13.22
C MET A 1 13.60 -24.40 13.94
N ASN A 2 13.12 -23.73 14.99
CA ASN A 2 12.18 -24.30 15.97
C ASN A 2 10.73 -24.03 15.52
N LEU A 3 9.84 -25.01 15.68
CA LEU A 3 8.44 -24.95 15.20
C LEU A 3 7.65 -23.72 15.73
N ASN A 4 8.08 -23.15 16.86
CA ASN A 4 7.50 -21.97 17.50
C ASN A 4 7.73 -20.64 16.72
N GLU A 5 8.80 -20.54 15.93
CA GLU A 5 9.13 -19.32 15.19
C GLU A 5 8.21 -19.13 13.97
N GLN A 6 7.73 -20.23 13.37
CA GLN A 6 6.80 -20.16 12.25
C GLN A 6 5.40 -19.75 12.71
N GLU A 7 4.95 -20.24 13.85
CA GLU A 7 3.64 -19.87 14.42
C GLU A 7 3.61 -18.40 14.84
N THR A 8 4.66 -17.90 15.47
CA THR A 8 4.78 -16.47 15.84
C THR A 8 4.76 -15.56 14.62
N PHE A 9 5.39 -15.96 13.51
CA PHE A 9 5.35 -15.23 12.24
C PHE A 9 3.94 -15.22 11.60
N LEU A 10 3.24 -16.34 11.63
CA LEU A 10 1.86 -16.45 11.13
C LEU A 10 0.90 -15.58 11.96
N ILE A 11 1.04 -15.61 13.30
CA ILE A 11 0.23 -14.80 14.22
C ILE A 11 0.51 -13.31 14.02
N SER A 12 1.78 -12.91 13.92
CA SER A 12 2.17 -11.52 13.63
C SER A 12 1.58 -11.02 12.32
N ASN A 13 1.63 -11.82 11.25
CA ASN A 13 1.02 -11.45 9.97
C ASN A 13 -0.51 -11.40 10.02
N LYS A 14 -1.15 -12.28 10.81
CA LYS A 14 -2.60 -12.27 11.02
C LYS A 14 -3.05 -11.02 11.80
N LEU A 15 -2.30 -10.64 12.85
CA LEU A 15 -2.55 -9.42 13.63
C LEU A 15 -2.30 -8.15 12.81
N ARG A 16 -1.25 -8.13 11.97
CA ARG A 16 -0.99 -7.03 11.02
C ARG A 16 -2.15 -6.83 10.04
N ARG A 17 -2.73 -7.92 9.52
CA ARG A 17 -3.92 -7.87 8.64
C ARG A 17 -5.18 -7.41 9.37
N ALA A 18 -5.39 -7.84 10.61
CA ALA A 18 -6.54 -7.39 11.41
C ALA A 18 -6.49 -5.87 11.65
N ARG A 19 -5.31 -5.31 11.90
CA ARG A 19 -5.11 -3.86 12.11
C ARG A 19 -5.27 -3.02 10.84
N SER A 20 -5.20 -3.62 9.65
CA SER A 20 -5.37 -2.88 8.40
C SER A 20 -6.83 -2.55 8.07
N VAL A 21 -7.81 -3.18 8.74
CA VAL A 21 -9.23 -3.05 8.41
C VAL A 21 -9.91 -1.85 9.10
N VAL A 22 -9.38 -1.32 10.20
CA VAL A 22 -10.08 -0.28 10.98
C VAL A 22 -9.09 0.73 11.57
N HIS A 23 -8.75 1.77 10.79
CA HIS A 23 -8.60 3.15 11.28
C HIS A 23 -8.12 4.02 10.12
N GLU A 24 -8.81 5.13 9.86
CA GLU A 24 -8.13 6.36 9.48
C GLU A 24 -7.19 6.67 10.65
N GLU A 25 -5.92 6.28 10.52
CA GLU A 25 -4.91 6.64 11.52
C GLU A 25 -4.91 8.17 11.60
N CYS A 26 -5.37 8.71 12.73
CA CYS A 26 -5.17 10.11 13.07
C CYS A 26 -3.68 10.31 13.29
N VAL A 27 -2.93 10.42 12.19
CA VAL A 27 -1.50 10.69 12.20
C VAL A 27 -1.35 12.17 12.47
N VAL A 28 -1.03 12.50 13.73
CA VAL A 28 -0.68 13.84 14.23
C VAL A 28 0.83 14.01 14.29
N GLY A 29 1.32 15.22 14.02
CA GLY A 29 2.75 15.56 14.07
C GLY A 29 3.56 15.20 12.83
N LEU A 30 2.91 14.68 11.78
CA LEU A 30 3.53 14.37 10.47
C LEU A 30 2.83 15.12 9.33
N GLU A 31 2.07 16.18 9.64
CA GLU A 31 1.32 16.96 8.66
C GLU A 31 2.22 17.60 7.62
N ASP A 32 3.31 18.22 8.05
CA ASP A 32 4.19 18.96 7.16
C ASP A 32 5.01 18.02 6.28
N ASP A 33 5.53 16.93 6.85
CA ASP A 33 6.15 15.85 6.08
C ASP A 33 5.18 15.29 5.04
N ALA A 34 3.91 15.07 5.41
CA ALA A 34 2.90 14.56 4.49
C ALA A 34 2.61 15.57 3.37
N LYS A 35 2.53 16.87 3.67
CA LYS A 35 2.36 17.92 2.64
C LYS A 35 3.53 17.95 1.67
N ILE A 36 4.77 17.88 2.17
CA ILE A 36 5.98 17.89 1.35
C ILE A 36 6.00 16.67 0.42
N LEU A 37 5.71 15.48 0.95
CA LEU A 37 5.66 14.26 0.15
C LEU A 37 4.50 14.25 -0.85
N LEU A 38 3.35 14.82 -0.48
CA LEU A 38 2.21 14.94 -1.38
C LEU A 38 2.51 15.88 -2.55
N ALA A 39 3.14 17.03 -2.28
CA ALA A 39 3.57 17.96 -3.32
C ALA A 39 4.54 17.29 -4.31
N LYS A 40 5.51 16.52 -3.80
CA LYS A 40 6.41 15.72 -4.66
C LYS A 40 5.67 14.66 -5.48
N LEU A 41 4.71 13.96 -4.86
CA LEU A 41 3.95 12.90 -5.50
C LEU A 41 3.00 13.41 -6.60
N LEU A 42 2.61 14.69 -6.54
CA LEU A 42 1.69 15.33 -7.47
C LEU A 42 2.37 16.33 -8.42
N ASP A 43 3.71 16.46 -8.39
CA ASP A 43 4.41 17.37 -9.30
C ASP A 43 4.34 16.82 -10.74
N ASP A 44 3.63 17.53 -11.60
CA ASP A 44 3.46 17.19 -13.02
C ASP A 44 4.76 17.36 -13.85
N ARG A 45 5.79 18.01 -13.29
CA ARG A 45 7.08 18.22 -13.95
C ARG A 45 8.03 17.03 -13.80
N GLU A 46 7.75 16.14 -12.86
CA GLU A 46 8.52 14.91 -12.64
C GLU A 46 8.24 13.87 -13.74
N GLU A 47 9.21 12.98 -13.97
CA GLU A 47 9.03 11.89 -14.95
C GLU A 47 7.78 11.07 -14.63
N LYS A 48 7.15 10.46 -15.66
CA LYS A 48 5.99 9.57 -15.49
C LYS A 48 6.26 8.37 -14.55
N ARG A 49 7.52 8.16 -14.16
CA ARG A 49 7.98 7.10 -13.25
C ARG A 49 9.01 7.67 -12.28
N PHE A 50 8.65 7.75 -11.00
CA PHE A 50 9.56 8.17 -9.93
C PHE A 50 9.40 7.29 -8.69
N MET A 51 10.35 7.39 -7.76
CA MET A 51 10.38 6.64 -6.51
C MET A 51 10.55 7.59 -5.33
N ILE A 52 9.71 7.41 -4.30
CA ILE A 52 9.86 8.08 -3.01
C ILE A 52 10.25 7.04 -1.97
N SER A 53 11.38 7.25 -1.30
CA SER A 53 11.84 6.41 -0.19
C SER A 53 11.59 7.10 1.15
N ILE A 54 10.99 6.39 2.11
CA ILE A 54 10.72 6.87 3.47
C ILE A 54 11.47 5.97 4.45
N PHE A 55 12.52 6.49 5.08
CA PHE A 55 13.41 5.76 5.98
C PHE A 55 13.62 6.50 7.31
N GLY A 56 14.16 5.82 8.31
CA GLY A 56 14.33 6.34 9.67
C GLY A 56 14.17 5.26 10.75
N MET A 57 14.39 5.62 12.02
CA MET A 57 14.29 4.69 13.15
C MET A 57 12.91 4.02 13.28
N GLY A 58 12.88 2.86 13.93
CA GLY A 58 11.63 2.18 14.28
C GLY A 58 10.70 3.07 15.11
N GLY A 59 9.39 2.94 14.94
CA GLY A 59 8.40 3.71 15.73
C GLY A 59 8.08 5.12 15.23
N LEU A 60 8.87 5.70 14.31
CA LEU A 60 8.66 7.07 13.79
C LEU A 60 7.44 7.26 12.87
N GLY A 61 6.56 6.26 12.71
CA GLY A 61 5.37 6.43 11.89
C GLY A 61 5.58 6.42 10.37
N LYS A 62 6.72 5.92 9.86
CA LYS A 62 7.01 5.82 8.40
C LYS A 62 5.89 5.15 7.59
N THR A 63 5.38 4.03 8.08
CA THR A 63 4.25 3.33 7.42
C THR A 63 2.96 4.13 7.55
N ALA A 64 2.78 4.89 8.63
CA ALA A 64 1.59 5.70 8.87
C ALA A 64 1.50 6.89 7.90
N ILE A 65 2.61 7.61 7.66
CA ILE A 65 2.64 8.69 6.66
C ILE A 65 2.43 8.16 5.24
N ALA A 66 3.06 7.04 4.87
CA ALA A 66 2.82 6.39 3.57
C ALA A 66 1.36 5.97 3.40
N ARG A 67 0.72 5.49 4.48
CA ARG A 67 -0.69 5.11 4.49
C ARG A 67 -1.63 6.32 4.41
N LYS A 68 -1.31 7.44 5.08
CA LYS A 68 -2.04 8.71 4.98
C LYS A 68 -2.03 9.24 3.54
N LEU A 69 -0.85 9.26 2.90
CA LEU A 69 -0.72 9.66 1.49
C LEU A 69 -1.50 8.73 0.57
N TYR A 70 -1.34 7.41 0.72
CA TYR A 70 -2.04 6.41 -0.08
C TYR A 70 -3.56 6.56 0.02
N ASN A 71 -4.11 6.98 1.16
CA ASN A 71 -5.55 7.14 1.35
C ASN A 71 -6.09 8.55 1.03
N SER A 72 -5.22 9.53 0.76
CA SER A 72 -5.65 10.90 0.45
C SER A 72 -6.46 10.99 -0.85
N GLU A 73 -7.42 11.91 -0.90
CA GLU A 73 -8.27 12.13 -2.06
C GLU A 73 -7.50 12.64 -3.28
N ASP A 74 -6.45 13.43 -3.07
CA ASP A 74 -5.62 13.94 -4.17
C ASP A 74 -4.85 12.80 -4.86
N VAL A 75 -4.31 11.86 -4.09
CA VAL A 75 -3.65 10.66 -4.63
C VAL A 75 -4.67 9.72 -5.27
N LYS A 76 -5.88 9.58 -4.71
CA LYS A 76 -6.98 8.82 -5.35
C LYS A 76 -7.35 9.40 -6.71
N ARG A 77 -7.40 10.72 -6.84
CA ARG A 77 -7.77 11.42 -8.07
C ARG A 77 -6.67 11.38 -9.12
N ARG A 78 -5.40 11.41 -8.71
CA ARG A 78 -4.24 11.39 -9.62
C ARG A 78 -3.96 10.01 -10.21
N PHE A 79 -4.13 8.94 -9.44
CA PHE A 79 -3.76 7.58 -9.85
C PHE A 79 -4.98 6.67 -9.95
N ASP A 80 -5.37 6.32 -11.18
CA ASP A 80 -6.52 5.43 -11.47
C ASP A 80 -6.39 4.07 -10.78
N CYS A 81 -5.16 3.57 -10.68
CA CYS A 81 -4.84 2.30 -10.06
C CYS A 81 -3.73 2.46 -9.03
N ARG A 82 -3.93 1.85 -7.87
CA ARG A 82 -2.98 1.89 -6.74
C ARG A 82 -2.93 0.53 -6.07
N ALA A 83 -1.74 0.13 -5.64
CA ALA A 83 -1.50 -1.13 -4.96
C ALA A 83 -0.67 -0.91 -3.71
N TRP A 84 -0.96 -1.69 -2.67
CA TRP A 84 -0.20 -1.71 -1.42
C TRP A 84 0.24 -3.14 -1.13
N THR A 85 1.52 -3.33 -0.84
CA THR A 85 2.08 -4.66 -0.56
C THR A 85 3.02 -4.60 0.63
N TYR A 86 3.18 -5.75 1.30
CA TYR A 86 4.11 -5.94 2.41
C TYR A 86 5.22 -6.88 1.96
N VAL A 87 6.45 -6.52 2.27
CA VAL A 87 7.64 -7.34 1.97
C VAL A 87 8.19 -7.84 3.30
N SER A 88 8.42 -9.15 3.40
CA SER A 88 9.09 -9.74 4.56
C SER A 88 10.58 -9.38 4.54
N GLN A 89 11.22 -9.43 5.71
CA GLN A 89 12.66 -9.16 5.82
C GLN A 89 13.48 -10.12 4.97
N GLU A 90 13.09 -11.39 4.98
CA GLU A 90 13.53 -12.39 4.02
C GLU A 90 12.57 -12.36 2.83
N TYR A 91 13.05 -11.89 1.68
CA TYR A 91 12.26 -11.88 0.46
C TYR A 91 13.09 -12.37 -0.73
N ASN A 92 12.41 -13.06 -1.64
CA ASN A 92 12.95 -13.37 -2.96
C ASN A 92 12.36 -12.37 -3.97
N THR A 93 13.23 -11.71 -4.74
CA THR A 93 12.82 -10.67 -5.70
C THR A 93 11.83 -11.20 -6.74
N ARG A 94 12.05 -12.42 -7.26
CA ARG A 94 11.15 -13.04 -8.25
C ARG A 94 9.78 -13.27 -7.64
N ASP A 95 9.71 -13.85 -6.45
CA ASP A 95 8.44 -14.14 -5.78
C ASP A 95 7.69 -12.85 -5.43
N MET A 96 8.40 -11.79 -5.03
CA MET A 96 7.81 -10.49 -4.77
C MET A 96 7.20 -9.88 -6.05
N LEU A 97 7.93 -9.88 -7.15
CA LEU A 97 7.43 -9.37 -8.43
C LEU A 97 6.24 -10.18 -8.94
N MET A 98 6.29 -11.51 -8.84
CA MET A 98 5.16 -12.38 -9.19
C MET A 98 3.93 -12.10 -8.32
N ARG A 99 4.10 -11.86 -7.01
CA ARG A 99 3.00 -11.44 -6.14
C ARG A 99 2.37 -10.12 -6.58
N ILE A 100 3.18 -9.16 -6.98
CA ILE A 100 2.69 -7.86 -7.50
C ILE A 100 1.91 -8.09 -8.80
N ILE A 101 2.47 -8.81 -9.77
CA ILE A 101 1.81 -9.10 -11.06
C ILE A 101 0.47 -9.82 -10.84
N ASN A 102 0.44 -10.85 -10.01
CA ASN A 102 -0.78 -11.59 -9.69
C ASN A 102 -1.83 -10.71 -9.00
N LEU A 103 -1.41 -9.75 -8.17
CA LEU A 103 -2.31 -8.76 -7.57
C LEU A 103 -2.96 -7.87 -8.64
N TRP A 104 -2.18 -7.44 -9.64
CA TRP A 104 -2.69 -6.65 -10.77
C TRP A 104 -3.70 -7.43 -11.61
N GLU A 105 -3.40 -8.68 -11.95
CA GLU A 105 -4.35 -9.55 -12.68
C GLU A 105 -5.67 -9.72 -11.91
N TRP A 106 -5.58 -9.94 -10.60
CA TRP A 106 -6.75 -10.06 -9.75
C TRP A 106 -7.58 -8.76 -9.72
N LEU A 107 -6.92 -7.59 -9.59
CA LEU A 107 -7.58 -6.28 -9.60
C LEU A 107 -8.31 -6.04 -10.94
N LEU A 108 -7.65 -6.31 -12.07
CA LEU A 108 -8.24 -6.17 -13.39
C LEU A 108 -9.47 -7.07 -13.56
N ARG A 109 -9.37 -8.34 -13.15
CA ARG A 109 -10.51 -9.28 -13.18
C ARG A 109 -11.66 -8.80 -12.30
N LYS A 110 -11.37 -8.23 -11.14
CA LYS A 110 -12.37 -7.69 -10.21
C LYS A 110 -13.10 -6.48 -10.80
N ILE A 111 -12.36 -5.53 -11.39
CA ILE A 111 -12.92 -4.35 -12.05
C ILE A 111 -13.80 -4.78 -13.24
N TRP A 112 -13.30 -5.69 -14.08
CA TRP A 112 -14.02 -6.19 -15.24
C TRP A 112 -15.33 -6.88 -14.85
N LYS A 113 -15.32 -7.78 -13.87
CA LYS A 113 -16.55 -8.42 -13.35
C LYS A 113 -17.57 -7.39 -12.85
N ARG A 114 -17.12 -6.34 -12.16
CA ARG A 114 -17.98 -5.30 -11.60
C ARG A 114 -18.63 -4.44 -12.70
N SER A 115 -17.87 -4.10 -13.74
CA SER A 115 -18.38 -3.38 -14.93
C SER A 115 -19.39 -4.22 -15.72
N SER A 116 -19.10 -5.51 -15.91
CA SER A 116 -20.01 -6.45 -16.60
C SER A 116 -21.31 -6.70 -15.84
N TYR A 117 -21.28 -6.69 -14.50
CA TYR A 117 -22.48 -6.78 -13.67
C TYR A 117 -23.36 -5.53 -13.82
N LEU A 118 -22.77 -4.34 -13.73
CA LEU A 118 -23.50 -3.07 -13.88
C LEU A 118 -24.12 -2.90 -15.28
N ARG A 119 -23.48 -3.44 -16.32
CA ARG A 119 -23.99 -3.41 -17.70
C ARG A 119 -25.16 -4.37 -17.96
N ARG A 120 -25.30 -5.43 -17.16
CA ARG A 120 -26.42 -6.40 -17.22
C ARG A 120 -27.64 -5.99 -16.40
N LYS A 121 -27.52 -4.95 -15.57
CA LYS A 121 -28.55 -4.46 -14.65
C LYS A 121 -29.22 -3.17 -15.12
N ARG A 122 -28.90 -2.72 -16.33
CA ARG A 122 -29.58 -1.64 -17.07
C ARG A 122 -30.47 -2.24 -18.13
#